data_AF-A0A8J5R855-F1
#
_entry.id   AF-A0A8J5R855-F1
#
_cell.length_a   1.000
_cell.length_b   1.000
_cell.length_c   1.000
_cell.angle_alpha   90.00
_cell.angle_beta   90.00
_cell.angle_gamma   90.00
#
_symmetry.space_group_name_H-M   'P 1'
#
loop_
_entity.id
_entity.type
_entity.pdbx_description
1 polymer ?
#
loop_
_entity_poly.entity_id
_entity_poly.type
_entity_poly.pdbx_seq_one_letter_code
_entity_poly.pdbx_strand_id
1 'polypeptide(L)'
;MYVFKPFVFTECSNPINEARPSPRTFPTIFSDEKYLYSFSGYKYIVNRDTITDYDNPKIIKEIWKYNLSTGVWLCLPKQQYLPTNSEIILGMTFKSDKLIVATWNENQSKGYLYTHHLKDENRVVKIKAKGPIPERSIIHNFVNHGSYLYTIGNNHNLSVYRVDPETAIWEKLSPENGNDFPGTTGDPNNDKPFPDVRTNFGNSSYVDLLTKDVSVIISGGNMNHTIYNDIWQLNLRTLQWTCLNKFGFTLPQPVCEHDALITFKGKMYIFGGRIKNTNDRLIEINTLYSSWLRIPRLTDICWDAVNHYYKDLNTKTDEELFNLGLPVNIVKSRCQ
;
A
#
# COMPACT_ATOMS: atom_id res chain seq x y z
N MET A 1 39.08 18.58 -3.96
CA MET A 1 39.05 17.17 -4.41
C MET A 1 38.10 16.42 -3.48
N TYR A 2 37.03 15.83 -4.00
CA TYR A 2 36.07 15.07 -3.20
C TYR A 2 36.74 13.79 -2.66
N VAL A 3 36.58 13.52 -1.36
CA VAL A 3 37.08 12.30 -0.70
C VAL A 3 35.88 11.57 -0.12
N PHE A 4 35.55 10.42 -0.67
CA PHE A 4 34.53 9.53 -0.14
C PHE A 4 34.95 9.06 1.25
N LYS A 5 34.23 9.48 2.30
CA LYS A 5 34.45 9.03 3.68
C LYS A 5 33.29 8.13 4.09
N PRO A 6 33.47 6.80 4.12
CA PRO A 6 32.44 5.94 4.67
C PRO A 6 32.18 6.32 6.14
N PHE A 7 30.93 6.26 6.58
CA PHE A 7 30.49 6.52 7.97
C PHE A 7 30.54 7.99 8.45
N VAL A 8 30.55 8.96 7.55
CA VAL A 8 30.38 10.37 7.89
C VAL A 8 28.95 10.80 7.55
N PHE A 9 28.22 11.32 8.54
CA PHE A 9 26.91 11.92 8.31
C PHE A 9 27.10 13.21 7.52
N THR A 10 26.37 13.31 6.41
CA THR A 10 26.33 14.52 5.60
C THR A 10 25.00 15.19 5.92
N GLU A 11 25.03 16.45 6.31
CA GLU A 11 23.81 17.25 6.43
C GLU A 11 23.16 17.29 5.04
N CYS A 12 22.03 16.59 4.89
CA CYS A 12 21.20 16.71 3.70
C CYS A 12 20.49 18.05 3.78
N SER A 13 21.11 19.11 3.25
CA SER A 13 20.38 20.32 2.96
C SER A 13 19.24 19.95 2.01
N ASN A 14 17.98 20.17 2.43
CA ASN A 14 16.87 20.06 1.50
C ASN A 14 17.14 21.08 0.39
N PRO A 15 17.48 20.66 -0.84
CA PRO A 15 17.62 21.63 -1.89
C PRO A 15 16.24 22.29 -2.05
N ILE A 16 16.23 23.62 -2.16
CA ILE A 16 15.04 24.39 -2.51
C ILE A 16 14.69 23.99 -3.95
N ASN A 17 14.00 22.88 -4.12
CA ASN A 17 13.40 22.51 -5.38
C ASN A 17 11.92 22.91 -5.28
N GLU A 18 11.52 23.96 -5.99
CA GLU A 18 10.14 24.45 -6.00
C GLU A 18 9.16 23.42 -6.61
N ALA A 19 9.68 22.52 -7.46
CA ALA A 19 8.90 21.50 -8.13
C ALA A 19 8.50 20.37 -7.18
N ARG A 20 7.23 20.33 -6.81
CA ARG A 20 6.61 19.29 -5.96
C ARG A 20 5.22 18.91 -6.49
N PRO A 21 4.74 17.68 -6.23
CA PRO A 21 3.38 17.32 -6.57
C PRO A 21 2.38 18.28 -5.91
N SER A 22 1.34 18.67 -6.65
CA SER A 22 0.22 19.42 -6.07
C SER A 22 -0.49 18.61 -4.96
N PRO A 23 -1.09 19.28 -3.95
CA PRO A 23 -1.91 18.62 -2.93
C PRO A 23 -3.01 17.77 -3.57
N ARG A 24 -3.19 16.56 -3.04
CA ARG A 24 -4.01 15.50 -3.66
C ARG A 24 -4.54 14.53 -2.63
N THR A 25 -5.73 14.01 -2.88
CA THR A 25 -6.40 13.01 -2.05
C THR A 25 -6.48 11.69 -2.80
N PHE A 26 -6.35 10.57 -2.08
CA PHE A 26 -6.23 9.23 -2.65
C PHE A 26 -5.18 9.11 -3.77
N PRO A 27 -3.96 9.67 -3.60
CA PRO A 27 -2.87 9.34 -4.51
C PRO A 27 -2.55 7.86 -4.39
N THR A 28 -2.14 7.25 -5.50
CA THR A 28 -1.50 5.94 -5.44
C THR A 28 -0.03 6.16 -5.11
N ILE A 29 0.38 5.77 -3.89
CA ILE A 29 1.76 5.93 -3.40
C ILE A 29 2.44 4.57 -3.31
N PHE A 30 3.69 4.52 -3.77
CA PHE A 30 4.56 3.36 -3.64
C PHE A 30 5.99 3.81 -3.34
N SER A 31 6.84 2.91 -2.84
CA SER A 31 8.26 3.20 -2.68
C SER A 31 9.13 1.99 -3.00
N ASP A 32 10.34 2.24 -3.48
CA ASP A 32 11.45 1.29 -3.50
C ASP A 32 12.56 1.76 -2.53
N GLU A 33 13.74 1.13 -2.56
CA GLU A 33 14.85 1.47 -1.66
C GLU A 33 15.41 2.89 -1.87
N LYS A 34 15.14 3.53 -3.02
CA LYS A 34 15.73 4.80 -3.43
C LYS A 34 14.70 5.91 -3.62
N TYR A 35 13.49 5.57 -4.02
CA TYR A 35 12.47 6.52 -4.44
C TYR A 35 11.09 6.20 -3.86
N LEU A 36 10.37 7.24 -3.47
CA LEU A 36 8.92 7.22 -3.25
C LEU A 36 8.22 7.77 -4.49
N TYR A 37 7.31 6.99 -5.06
CA TYR A 37 6.52 7.35 -6.22
C TYR A 37 5.12 7.78 -5.78
N SER A 38 4.69 8.95 -6.25
CA SER A 38 3.31 9.44 -6.09
C SER A 38 2.67 9.55 -7.45
N PHE A 39 1.65 8.73 -7.71
CA PHE A 39 0.89 8.75 -8.95
C PHE A 39 -0.56 9.15 -8.72
N SER A 40 -1.03 10.02 -9.59
CA SER A 40 -2.43 10.44 -9.68
C SER A 40 -3.00 10.94 -8.35
N GLY A 41 -4.31 10.79 -8.13
CA GLY A 41 -5.08 11.35 -7.03
C GLY A 41 -6.07 12.41 -7.49
N TYR A 42 -6.88 12.87 -6.55
CA TYR A 42 -7.92 13.86 -6.79
C TYR A 42 -7.53 15.21 -6.19
N LYS A 43 -7.66 16.25 -7.00
CA LYS A 43 -7.64 17.63 -6.53
C LYS A 43 -9.07 18.11 -6.38
N TYR A 44 -9.49 18.28 -5.14
CA TYR A 44 -10.75 18.93 -4.81
C TYR A 44 -10.54 20.45 -4.76
N ILE A 45 -11.50 21.20 -5.28
CA ILE A 45 -11.47 22.67 -5.20
C ILE A 45 -12.19 23.05 -3.90
N VAL A 46 -11.52 23.81 -3.04
CA VAL A 46 -12.15 24.41 -1.86
C VAL A 46 -13.00 25.56 -2.37
N ASN A 47 -14.32 25.45 -2.27
CA ASN A 47 -15.21 26.58 -2.59
C ASN A 47 -15.19 27.59 -1.42
N ARG A 48 -15.33 28.89 -1.71
CA ARG A 48 -15.23 29.96 -0.69
C ARG A 48 -16.32 29.86 0.39
N ASP A 49 -17.38 29.09 0.13
CA ASP A 49 -18.48 28.81 1.04
C ASP A 49 -18.36 27.39 1.64
N THR A 50 -17.30 27.17 2.42
CA THR A 50 -17.16 26.15 3.51
C THR A 50 -17.31 24.64 3.24
N ILE A 51 -17.57 24.15 2.03
CA ILE A 51 -17.54 22.70 1.77
C ILE A 51 -16.66 22.41 0.56
N THR A 52 -15.61 21.62 0.78
CA THR A 52 -14.79 21.02 -0.28
C THR A 52 -15.72 20.42 -1.34
N ASP A 53 -15.61 20.85 -2.60
CA ASP A 53 -16.45 20.33 -3.69
C ASP A 53 -16.00 18.89 -4.00
N TYR A 54 -16.59 17.92 -3.30
CA TYR A 54 -16.41 16.49 -3.54
C TYR A 54 -17.09 16.01 -4.82
N ASP A 55 -17.98 16.83 -5.40
CA ASP A 55 -18.85 16.45 -6.51
C ASP A 55 -18.15 16.58 -7.86
N ASN A 56 -17.11 17.43 -7.97
CA ASN A 56 -16.34 17.59 -9.21
C ASN A 56 -14.81 17.50 -9.04
N PRO A 57 -14.26 16.34 -8.63
CA PRO A 57 -12.84 16.18 -8.43
C PRO A 57 -12.05 16.21 -9.74
N LYS A 58 -10.98 17.02 -9.79
CA LYS A 58 -10.04 16.99 -10.92
C LYS A 58 -8.99 15.90 -10.71
N ILE A 59 -8.92 14.94 -11.62
CA ILE A 59 -7.91 13.87 -11.59
C ILE A 59 -6.53 14.47 -11.91
N ILE A 60 -5.56 14.25 -11.02
CA ILE A 60 -4.15 14.58 -11.26
C ILE A 60 -3.50 13.43 -12.04
N LYS A 61 -2.63 13.74 -13.00
CA LYS A 61 -2.12 12.78 -14.00
C LYS A 61 -0.62 12.89 -14.15
N GLU A 62 0.02 12.82 -13.00
CA GLU A 62 1.45 12.99 -12.87
C GLU A 62 2.00 11.85 -12.05
N ILE A 63 3.08 11.25 -12.54
CA ILE A 63 3.95 10.42 -11.71
C ILE A 63 5.12 11.29 -11.26
N TRP A 64 5.20 11.47 -9.95
CA TRP A 64 6.32 12.08 -9.27
C TRP A 64 7.15 11.00 -8.59
N LYS A 65 8.47 11.12 -8.65
CA LYS A 65 9.40 10.35 -7.81
C LYS A 65 10.11 11.28 -6.83
N TYR A 66 10.16 10.88 -5.58
CA TYR A 66 10.86 11.55 -4.49
C TYR A 66 12.07 10.71 -4.14
N ASN A 67 13.27 11.26 -4.29
CA ASN A 67 14.49 10.58 -3.88
C ASN A 67 14.58 10.58 -2.35
N LEU A 68 14.56 9.40 -1.74
CA LEU A 68 14.57 9.21 -0.29
C LEU A 68 15.87 9.70 0.35
N SER A 69 16.98 9.66 -0.38
CA SER A 69 18.29 10.09 0.13
C SER A 69 18.51 11.59 0.01
N THR A 70 18.04 12.21 -1.09
CA THR A 70 18.31 13.63 -1.38
C THR A 70 17.14 14.55 -1.03
N GLY A 71 15.97 14.00 -0.71
CA GLY A 71 14.77 14.78 -0.42
C GLY A 71 14.19 15.53 -1.62
N VAL A 72 14.50 15.10 -2.84
CA VAL A 72 14.16 15.83 -4.08
C VAL A 72 13.00 15.17 -4.81
N TRP A 73 11.99 15.96 -5.16
CA TRP A 73 10.94 15.58 -6.11
C TRP A 73 11.39 15.78 -7.56
N LEU A 74 11.03 14.82 -8.41
CA LEU A 74 11.19 14.89 -9.87
C LEU A 74 9.93 14.33 -10.53
N CYS A 75 9.32 15.10 -11.43
CA CYS A 75 8.24 14.62 -12.29
C CYS A 75 8.83 13.77 -13.42
N LEU A 76 8.29 12.58 -13.67
CA LEU A 76 8.80 11.71 -14.75
C LEU A 76 8.57 12.34 -16.14
N PRO A 77 9.46 12.13 -17.12
CA PRO A 77 9.25 12.63 -18.48
C PRO A 77 8.08 11.91 -19.18
N LYS A 78 7.55 12.50 -20.26
CA LYS A 78 6.59 11.87 -21.20
C LYS A 78 5.31 11.29 -20.56
N GLN A 79 4.68 12.06 -19.67
CA GLN A 79 3.36 11.81 -19.08
C GLN A 79 2.23 11.60 -20.12
N GLN A 80 2.46 11.92 -21.41
CA GLN A 80 1.50 11.75 -22.50
C GLN A 80 1.05 10.29 -22.74
N TYR A 81 1.82 9.30 -22.26
CA TYR A 81 1.47 7.88 -22.37
C TYR A 81 0.77 7.33 -21.12
N LEU A 82 0.47 8.19 -20.15
CA LEU A 82 -0.27 7.80 -18.95
C LEU A 82 -1.77 7.74 -19.22
N PRO A 83 -2.53 7.07 -18.34
CA PRO A 83 -3.98 7.04 -18.41
C PRO A 83 -4.61 8.40 -18.68
N THR A 84 -5.36 8.50 -19.78
CA THR A 84 -5.98 9.74 -20.27
C THR A 84 -7.02 10.27 -19.28
N ASN A 85 -7.47 11.52 -19.43
CA ASN A 85 -8.57 12.11 -18.61
C ASN A 85 -9.80 11.22 -18.50
N SER A 86 -10.03 10.44 -19.55
CA SER A 86 -11.10 9.49 -19.68
C SER A 86 -10.83 8.10 -19.10
N GLU A 87 -9.77 7.90 -18.33
CA GLU A 87 -9.43 6.61 -17.73
C GLU A 87 -9.34 6.67 -16.20
N ILE A 88 -9.89 5.64 -15.57
CA ILE A 88 -9.97 5.39 -14.14
C ILE A 88 -8.90 4.37 -13.75
N ILE A 89 -8.08 4.68 -12.74
CA ILE A 89 -7.05 3.76 -12.25
C ILE A 89 -7.67 2.70 -11.35
N LEU A 90 -7.34 1.44 -11.64
CA LEU A 90 -7.71 0.26 -10.85
C LEU A 90 -6.65 -0.08 -9.80
N GLY A 91 -5.38 0.03 -10.19
CA GLY A 91 -4.25 -0.33 -9.35
C GLY A 91 -2.91 -0.04 -10.01
N MET A 92 -1.86 -0.02 -9.20
CA MET A 92 -0.48 0.19 -9.63
C MET A 92 0.46 -0.72 -8.84
N THR A 93 1.61 -1.07 -9.43
CA THR A 93 2.72 -1.74 -8.71
C THR A 93 4.03 -1.67 -9.50
N PHE A 94 5.13 -1.99 -8.83
CA PHE A 94 6.42 -2.25 -9.47
C PHE A 94 6.66 -3.74 -9.62
N LYS A 95 7.15 -4.15 -10.79
CA LYS A 95 7.69 -5.50 -11.00
C LYS A 95 9.03 -5.38 -11.72
N SER A 96 10.10 -5.74 -11.04
CA SER A 96 11.48 -5.54 -11.50
C SER A 96 11.78 -4.06 -11.74
N ASP A 97 11.95 -3.63 -12.99
CA ASP A 97 12.22 -2.24 -13.40
C ASP A 97 11.05 -1.60 -14.15
N LYS A 98 9.85 -2.18 -14.03
CA LYS A 98 8.63 -1.75 -14.70
C LYS A 98 7.62 -1.22 -13.68
N LEU A 99 7.11 -0.01 -13.90
CA LEU A 99 5.88 0.48 -13.27
C LEU A 99 4.70 -0.02 -14.09
N ILE A 100 3.78 -0.72 -13.44
CA ILE A 100 2.60 -1.28 -14.09
C ILE A 100 1.35 -0.60 -13.52
N VAL A 101 0.51 -0.06 -14.41
CA VAL A 101 -0.73 0.63 -14.06
C VAL A 101 -1.89 -0.01 -14.83
N ALA A 102 -2.93 -0.45 -14.12
CA ALA A 102 -4.15 -0.94 -14.75
C ALA A 102 -5.25 0.12 -14.68
N THR A 103 -6.01 0.26 -15.78
CA THR A 103 -7.09 1.24 -15.87
C THR A 103 -8.34 0.70 -16.54
N TRP A 104 -9.45 1.38 -16.30
CA TRP A 104 -10.67 1.37 -17.09
C TRP A 104 -10.79 2.68 -17.87
N ASN A 105 -11.57 2.71 -18.95
CA ASN A 105 -12.16 3.96 -19.42
C ASN A 105 -13.33 4.40 -18.54
N GLU A 106 -13.76 5.66 -18.65
CA GLU A 106 -14.80 6.29 -17.81
C GLU A 106 -16.09 5.45 -17.71
N ASN A 107 -16.53 4.85 -18.82
CA ASN A 107 -17.73 4.03 -18.87
C ASN A 107 -17.49 2.55 -18.52
N GLN A 108 -16.31 2.19 -18.03
CA GLN A 108 -15.91 0.82 -17.66
C GLN A 108 -16.21 -0.23 -18.75
N SER A 109 -16.02 0.13 -20.02
CA SER A 109 -16.23 -0.76 -21.18
C SER A 109 -14.93 -1.26 -21.83
N LYS A 110 -13.79 -0.58 -21.59
CA LYS A 110 -12.45 -1.01 -22.03
C LYS A 110 -11.42 -0.78 -20.92
N GLY A 111 -10.72 -1.85 -20.54
CA GLY A 111 -9.57 -1.76 -19.65
C GLY A 111 -8.25 -1.74 -20.40
N TYR A 112 -7.21 -1.21 -19.75
CA TYR A 112 -5.85 -1.16 -20.28
C TYR A 112 -4.83 -1.48 -19.19
N LEU A 113 -3.69 -2.02 -19.62
CA LEU A 113 -2.51 -2.17 -18.79
C LEU A 113 -1.37 -1.35 -19.40
N TYR A 114 -0.80 -0.46 -18.60
CA TYR A 114 0.35 0.36 -18.96
C TYR A 114 1.58 -0.19 -18.26
N THR A 115 2.66 -0.34 -19.00
CA THR A 115 3.96 -0.78 -18.51
C THR A 115 4.99 0.28 -18.86
N HIS A 116 5.48 1.00 -17.85
CA HIS A 116 6.51 2.01 -17.99
C HIS A 116 7.84 1.44 -17.55
N HIS A 117 8.82 1.41 -18.46
CA HIS A 117 10.17 0.99 -18.12
C HIS A 117 10.88 2.15 -17.40
N LEU A 118 11.40 1.92 -16.20
CA LEU A 118 12.08 2.98 -15.44
C LEU A 118 13.53 3.21 -15.87
N LYS A 119 14.20 2.19 -16.41
CA LYS A 119 15.59 2.33 -16.90
C LYS A 119 15.66 2.98 -18.27
N ASP A 120 14.66 2.72 -19.09
CA ASP A 120 14.43 3.38 -20.38
C ASP A 120 13.16 4.22 -20.23
N GLU A 121 13.30 5.36 -19.54
CA GLU A 121 12.19 6.27 -19.17
C GLU A 121 11.37 6.77 -20.38
N ASN A 122 11.77 6.43 -21.62
CA ASN A 122 11.07 6.75 -22.84
C ASN A 122 10.10 5.67 -23.33
N ARG A 123 10.12 4.46 -22.76
CA ARG A 123 9.34 3.32 -23.25
C ARG A 123 8.13 3.06 -22.35
N VAL A 124 6.95 3.37 -22.88
CA VAL A 124 5.66 2.99 -22.31
C VAL A 124 4.94 2.04 -23.26
N VAL A 125 4.51 0.90 -22.75
CA VAL A 125 3.69 -0.07 -23.48
C VAL A 125 2.26 0.01 -22.97
N LYS A 126 1.29 0.24 -23.85
CA LYS A 126 -0.14 0.20 -23.54
C LYS A 126 -0.78 -1.02 -24.21
N ILE A 127 -1.35 -1.93 -23.42
CA ILE A 127 -2.02 -3.13 -23.91
C ILE A 127 -3.50 -3.06 -23.53
N LYS A 128 -4.39 -3.35 -24.48
CA LYS A 128 -5.83 -3.48 -24.18
C LYS A 128 -6.04 -4.73 -23.34
N ALA A 129 -6.58 -4.55 -22.14
CA ALA A 129 -6.88 -5.64 -21.23
C ALA A 129 -8.03 -6.51 -21.77
N LYS A 130 -7.96 -7.81 -21.48
CA LYS A 130 -8.96 -8.82 -21.85
C LYS A 130 -9.35 -9.64 -20.63
N GLY A 131 -10.48 -10.33 -20.70
CA GLY A 131 -10.97 -11.18 -19.60
C GLY A 131 -11.80 -10.40 -18.56
N PRO A 132 -12.15 -11.03 -17.43
CA PRO A 132 -12.94 -10.44 -16.35
C PRO A 132 -12.11 -9.42 -15.56
N ILE A 133 -12.03 -8.19 -16.08
CA ILE A 133 -11.42 -7.06 -15.37
C ILE A 133 -12.34 -6.72 -14.18
N PRO A 134 -11.80 -6.54 -12.96
CA PRO A 134 -12.61 -6.21 -11.79
C PRO A 134 -13.29 -4.83 -11.95
N GLU A 135 -14.52 -4.74 -11.47
CA GLU A 135 -15.22 -3.46 -11.33
C GLU A 135 -14.50 -2.57 -10.32
N ARG A 136 -14.53 -1.26 -10.56
CA ARG A 136 -13.86 -0.30 -9.69
C ARG A 136 -14.59 -0.16 -8.36
N SER A 137 -13.89 -0.38 -7.23
CA SER A 137 -14.41 -0.04 -5.89
C SER A 137 -13.58 1.01 -5.17
N ILE A 138 -12.26 0.82 -5.02
CA ILE A 138 -11.27 1.79 -4.53
C ILE A 138 -9.92 1.40 -5.17
N ILE A 139 -8.88 2.24 -5.06
CA ILE A 139 -7.53 1.92 -5.56
C ILE A 139 -7.02 0.67 -4.84
N HIS A 140 -6.85 -0.43 -5.57
CA HIS A 140 -6.25 -1.64 -5.03
C HIS A 140 -4.77 -1.67 -5.41
N ASN A 141 -3.89 -1.70 -4.42
CA ASN A 141 -2.48 -1.97 -4.67
C ASN A 141 -2.33 -3.40 -5.19
N PHE A 142 -1.68 -3.56 -6.35
CA PHE A 142 -1.42 -4.89 -6.89
C PHE A 142 -0.35 -5.60 -6.07
N VAL A 143 -0.62 -6.87 -5.79
CA VAL A 143 0.31 -7.74 -5.08
C VAL A 143 1.04 -8.63 -6.08
N ASN A 144 2.36 -8.56 -6.11
CA ASN A 144 3.19 -9.42 -6.95
C ASN A 144 3.24 -10.83 -6.37
N HIS A 145 2.88 -11.84 -7.17
CA HIS A 145 3.06 -13.24 -6.81
C HIS A 145 3.27 -14.09 -8.07
N GLY A 146 4.43 -14.74 -8.17
CA GLY A 146 4.82 -15.49 -9.37
C GLY A 146 4.84 -14.63 -10.63
N SER A 147 4.30 -15.15 -11.73
CA SER A 147 4.18 -14.44 -13.02
C SER A 147 3.09 -13.37 -13.03
N TYR A 148 2.12 -13.43 -12.11
CA TYR A 148 0.93 -12.57 -12.13
C TYR A 148 0.99 -11.40 -11.14
N LEU A 149 0.08 -10.45 -11.34
CA LEU A 149 -0.29 -9.43 -10.37
C LEU A 149 -1.69 -9.75 -9.82
N TYR A 150 -1.85 -9.71 -8.51
CA TYR A 150 -3.10 -10.04 -7.83
C TYR A 150 -3.78 -8.80 -7.25
N THR A 151 -5.10 -8.81 -7.26
CA THR A 151 -5.94 -7.87 -6.53
C THR A 151 -7.12 -8.59 -5.90
N ILE A 152 -7.67 -8.04 -4.83
CA ILE A 152 -8.77 -8.64 -4.08
C ILE A 152 -9.85 -7.61 -3.85
N GLY A 153 -11.08 -8.06 -4.11
CA GLY A 153 -12.30 -7.37 -3.77
C GLY A 153 -12.75 -6.33 -4.79
N ASN A 154 -14.04 -6.00 -4.66
CA ASN A 154 -14.74 -4.93 -5.37
C ASN A 154 -15.87 -4.41 -4.46
N ASN A 155 -16.81 -3.64 -5.01
CA ASN A 155 -17.93 -3.06 -4.24
C ASN A 155 -18.89 -4.12 -3.67
N HIS A 156 -18.82 -5.35 -4.18
CA HIS A 156 -19.86 -6.37 -4.00
C HIS A 156 -19.34 -7.65 -3.33
N ASN A 157 -18.03 -7.93 -3.38
CA ASN A 157 -17.43 -9.15 -2.84
C ASN A 157 -15.92 -9.01 -2.64
N LEU A 158 -15.30 -10.06 -2.09
CA LEU A 158 -13.85 -10.20 -1.91
C LEU A 158 -13.24 -11.19 -2.90
N SER A 159 -13.73 -11.22 -4.15
CA SER A 159 -13.19 -12.10 -5.20
C SER A 159 -11.72 -11.76 -5.48
N VAL A 160 -10.96 -12.79 -5.83
CA VAL A 160 -9.55 -12.66 -6.20
C VAL A 160 -9.43 -12.60 -7.71
N TYR A 161 -8.75 -11.58 -8.21
CA TYR A 161 -8.43 -11.42 -9.61
C TYR A 161 -6.92 -11.44 -9.77
N ARG A 162 -6.46 -11.97 -10.89
CA ARG A 162 -5.06 -11.84 -11.30
C ARG A 162 -4.96 -11.38 -12.75
N VAL A 163 -3.88 -10.68 -13.07
CA VAL A 163 -3.56 -10.24 -14.43
C VAL A 163 -2.15 -10.64 -14.78
N ASP A 164 -1.98 -11.15 -16.00
CA ASP A 164 -0.65 -11.33 -16.58
C ASP A 164 -0.10 -9.97 -17.04
N PRO A 165 1.01 -9.49 -16.46
CA PRO A 165 1.57 -8.19 -16.75
C PRO A 165 2.12 -8.04 -18.17
N GLU A 166 2.40 -9.13 -18.88
CA GLU A 166 2.94 -9.11 -20.24
C GLU A 166 1.83 -9.19 -21.31
N THR A 167 0.72 -9.88 -21.03
CA THR A 167 -0.38 -10.07 -21.99
C THR A 167 -1.63 -9.25 -21.69
N ALA A 168 -1.74 -8.68 -20.48
CA ALA A 168 -2.92 -7.98 -19.96
C ALA A 168 -4.21 -8.83 -19.96
N ILE A 169 -4.07 -10.15 -19.86
CA ILE A 169 -5.19 -11.07 -19.68
C ILE A 169 -5.52 -11.14 -18.18
N TRP A 170 -6.75 -10.76 -17.84
CA TRP A 170 -7.31 -10.87 -16.51
C TRP A 170 -8.01 -12.20 -16.33
N GLU A 171 -7.96 -12.70 -15.11
CA GLU A 171 -8.59 -13.95 -14.70
C GLU A 171 -9.21 -13.75 -13.33
N LYS A 172 -10.46 -14.21 -13.15
CA LYS A 172 -11.11 -14.29 -11.85
C LYS A 172 -10.88 -15.69 -11.31
N LEU A 173 -10.29 -15.79 -10.12
CA LEU A 173 -10.09 -17.08 -9.46
C LEU A 173 -11.42 -17.53 -8.85
N SER A 174 -12.08 -18.47 -9.52
CA SER A 174 -13.38 -19.02 -9.14
C SER A 174 -13.50 -20.44 -9.69
N PRO A 175 -13.96 -21.43 -8.89
CA PRO A 175 -14.09 -22.81 -9.36
C PRO A 175 -15.01 -22.95 -10.57
N GLU A 176 -15.95 -22.00 -10.74
CA GLU A 176 -16.86 -21.92 -11.89
C GLU A 176 -16.12 -21.72 -13.23
N ASN A 177 -14.89 -21.21 -13.20
CA ASN A 177 -14.06 -20.99 -14.39
C ASN A 177 -13.22 -22.21 -14.78
N GLY A 178 -13.33 -23.33 -14.04
CA GLY A 178 -12.62 -24.58 -14.31
C GLY A 178 -11.53 -24.91 -13.28
N ASN A 179 -10.94 -26.10 -13.41
CA ASN A 179 -10.00 -26.66 -12.42
C ASN A 179 -8.70 -25.83 -12.26
N ASP A 180 -8.32 -25.03 -13.26
CA ASP A 180 -7.14 -24.17 -13.22
C ASP A 180 -7.39 -22.84 -12.47
N PHE A 181 -8.62 -22.60 -12.02
CA PHE A 181 -9.05 -21.39 -11.34
C PHE A 181 -9.60 -21.71 -9.94
N PRO A 182 -8.76 -22.18 -9.01
CA PRO A 182 -9.23 -22.48 -7.66
C PRO A 182 -9.88 -21.25 -7.02
N GLY A 183 -11.01 -21.46 -6.35
CA GLY A 183 -11.62 -20.44 -5.50
C GLY A 183 -10.85 -20.27 -4.20
N THR A 184 -11.22 -19.24 -3.44
CA THR A 184 -10.70 -19.10 -2.08
C THR A 184 -11.36 -20.10 -1.14
N THR A 185 -10.58 -20.69 -0.24
CA THR A 185 -11.09 -21.50 0.87
C THR A 185 -11.10 -20.66 2.15
N GLY A 186 -11.98 -21.01 3.08
CA GLY A 186 -12.10 -20.29 4.34
C GLY A 186 -11.16 -20.82 5.42
N ASP A 187 -11.09 -20.11 6.54
CA ASP A 187 -10.34 -20.57 7.72
C ASP A 187 -11.08 -21.76 8.36
N PRO A 188 -10.52 -22.98 8.32
CA PRO A 188 -11.19 -24.15 8.87
C PRO A 188 -11.29 -24.11 10.40
N ASN A 189 -10.55 -23.23 11.05
CA ASN A 189 -10.48 -23.09 12.51
C ASN A 189 -11.19 -21.84 13.03
N ASN A 190 -12.09 -21.24 12.24
CA ASN A 190 -12.86 -20.06 12.65
C ASN A 190 -14.34 -20.26 12.33
N ASP A 191 -15.22 -20.02 13.32
CA ASP A 191 -16.68 -20.20 13.16
C ASP A 191 -17.24 -19.47 11.94
N LYS A 192 -16.67 -18.29 11.68
CA LYS A 192 -16.87 -17.54 10.45
C LYS A 192 -15.66 -17.78 9.54
N PRO A 193 -15.73 -18.63 8.52
CA PRO A 193 -14.54 -19.03 7.78
C PRO A 193 -14.05 -17.96 6.77
N PHE A 194 -14.86 -16.94 6.46
CA PHE A 194 -14.51 -15.89 5.51
C PHE A 194 -14.69 -14.48 6.10
N PRO A 195 -13.92 -13.49 5.64
CA PRO A 195 -14.21 -12.09 5.92
C PRO A 195 -15.57 -11.68 5.36
N ASP A 196 -16.27 -10.80 6.09
CA ASP A 196 -17.41 -10.09 5.50
C ASP A 196 -17.01 -9.28 4.27
N VAL A 197 -17.92 -9.18 3.31
CA VAL A 197 -17.81 -8.22 2.21
C VAL A 197 -17.70 -6.80 2.80
N ARG A 198 -16.74 -6.02 2.31
CA ARG A 198 -16.38 -4.71 2.85
C ARG A 198 -15.64 -3.86 1.83
N THR A 199 -15.69 -2.54 2.01
CA THR A 199 -14.88 -1.55 1.28
C THR A 199 -14.07 -0.72 2.27
N ASN A 200 -13.22 0.18 1.77
CA ASN A 200 -12.40 1.11 2.57
C ASN A 200 -11.57 0.43 3.68
N PHE A 201 -11.19 -0.83 3.48
CA PHE A 201 -10.31 -1.56 4.39
C PHE A 201 -8.85 -1.26 4.06
N GLY A 202 -7.98 -1.31 5.06
CA GLY A 202 -6.54 -1.25 4.84
C GLY A 202 -6.08 -2.52 4.13
N ASN A 203 -5.33 -2.37 3.04
CA ASN A 203 -4.83 -3.46 2.22
C ASN A 203 -3.28 -3.42 2.18
N SER A 204 -2.65 -4.52 2.55
CA SER A 204 -1.19 -4.67 2.50
C SER A 204 -0.81 -6.06 2.03
N SER A 205 0.40 -6.20 1.48
CA SER A 205 0.98 -7.51 1.21
C SER A 205 2.05 -7.87 2.24
N TYR A 206 2.18 -9.15 2.51
CA TYR A 206 3.20 -9.72 3.38
C TYR A 206 3.88 -10.88 2.67
N VAL A 207 5.21 -10.94 2.75
CA VAL A 207 6.00 -12.05 2.22
C VAL A 207 6.62 -12.78 3.39
N ASP A 208 6.27 -14.07 3.54
CA ASP A 208 6.93 -14.92 4.51
C ASP A 208 8.39 -15.16 4.07
N LEU A 209 9.35 -14.77 4.92
CA LEU A 209 10.76 -14.83 4.55
C LEU A 209 11.30 -16.27 4.44
N LEU A 210 10.67 -17.24 5.10
CA LEU A 210 11.05 -18.64 5.12
C LEU A 210 10.44 -19.38 3.93
N THR A 211 9.12 -19.31 3.77
CA THR A 211 8.41 -20.05 2.71
C THR A 211 8.42 -19.31 1.37
N LYS A 212 8.68 -17.99 1.38
CA LYS A 212 8.50 -17.08 0.24
C LYS A 212 7.05 -16.92 -0.21
N ASP A 213 6.10 -17.40 0.59
CA ASP A 213 4.69 -17.22 0.30
C ASP A 213 4.29 -15.76 0.42
N VAL A 214 3.49 -15.33 -0.54
CA VAL A 214 2.89 -14.00 -0.53
C VAL A 214 1.48 -14.12 0.02
N SER A 215 1.14 -13.23 0.95
CA SER A 215 -0.19 -13.12 1.52
C SER A 215 -0.71 -11.71 1.40
N VAL A 216 -2.02 -11.57 1.19
CA VAL A 216 -2.71 -10.28 1.28
C VAL A 216 -3.34 -10.16 2.66
N ILE A 217 -3.10 -9.03 3.31
CA ILE A 217 -3.68 -8.70 4.61
C ILE A 217 -4.72 -7.60 4.39
N ILE A 218 -5.95 -7.87 4.83
CA ILE A 218 -7.01 -6.87 4.89
C ILE A 218 -7.32 -6.57 6.36
N SER A 219 -7.58 -5.30 6.67
CA SER A 219 -7.83 -4.85 8.05
C SER A 219 -8.93 -3.80 8.08
N GLY A 220 -9.87 -3.96 9.00
CA GLY A 220 -11.00 -3.04 9.19
C GLY A 220 -11.87 -2.90 7.93
N GLY A 221 -12.24 -1.67 7.60
CA GLY A 221 -13.18 -1.34 6.51
C GLY A 221 -14.62 -1.23 6.98
N ASN A 222 -15.53 -1.01 6.05
CA ASN A 222 -16.96 -0.86 6.34
C ASN A 222 -17.88 -1.51 5.30
N MET A 223 -19.08 -1.86 5.75
CA MET A 223 -20.21 -2.31 4.92
C MET A 223 -21.52 -2.08 5.68
N ASN A 224 -22.56 -1.57 5.03
CA ASN A 224 -23.91 -1.45 5.59
C ASN A 224 -23.94 -0.96 7.06
N HIS A 225 -23.38 0.22 7.32
CA HIS A 225 -23.24 0.86 8.66
C HIS A 225 -22.36 0.13 9.69
N THR A 226 -21.84 -1.04 9.36
CA THR A 226 -20.88 -1.78 10.17
C THR A 226 -19.47 -1.32 9.82
N ILE A 227 -18.66 -1.04 10.84
CA ILE A 227 -17.22 -0.83 10.71
C ILE A 227 -16.55 -2.01 11.38
N TYR A 228 -15.51 -2.53 10.76
CA TYR A 228 -14.82 -3.71 11.21
C TYR A 228 -13.52 -3.36 11.93
N ASN A 229 -13.09 -4.24 12.84
CA ASN A 229 -11.80 -4.19 13.54
C ASN A 229 -11.00 -5.50 13.39
N ASP A 230 -11.51 -6.45 12.63
CA ASP A 230 -10.87 -7.73 12.36
C ASP A 230 -9.76 -7.58 11.31
N ILE A 231 -8.87 -8.58 11.32
CA ILE A 231 -7.74 -8.67 10.41
C ILE A 231 -7.73 -10.05 9.78
N TRP A 232 -7.65 -10.09 8.46
CA TRP A 232 -7.71 -11.30 7.67
C TRP A 232 -6.50 -11.42 6.77
N GLN A 233 -6.02 -12.65 6.62
CA GLN A 233 -4.92 -13.01 5.74
C GLN A 233 -5.41 -13.97 4.66
N LEU A 234 -5.13 -13.66 3.39
CA LEU A 234 -5.26 -14.60 2.29
C LEU A 234 -3.86 -15.03 1.83
N ASN A 235 -3.52 -16.30 1.96
CA ASN A 235 -2.29 -16.84 1.36
C ASN A 235 -2.51 -17.03 -0.16
N LEU A 236 -1.69 -16.40 -1.01
CA LEU A 236 -1.87 -16.43 -2.47
C LEU A 236 -1.41 -17.74 -3.13
N ARG A 237 -0.66 -18.60 -2.41
CA ARG A 237 -0.31 -19.94 -2.89
C ARG A 237 -1.44 -20.94 -2.64
N THR A 238 -2.04 -20.92 -1.45
CA THR A 238 -3.11 -21.87 -1.07
C THR A 238 -4.52 -21.34 -1.31
N LEU A 239 -4.66 -20.03 -1.54
CA LEU A 239 -5.94 -19.29 -1.59
C LEU A 239 -6.81 -19.51 -0.35
N GLN A 240 -6.21 -19.76 0.81
CA GLN A 240 -6.92 -19.95 2.07
C GLN A 240 -6.95 -18.65 2.88
N TRP A 241 -8.14 -18.23 3.28
CA TRP A 241 -8.34 -17.18 4.26
C TRP A 241 -8.00 -17.67 5.67
N THR A 242 -7.42 -16.81 6.48
CA THR A 242 -7.13 -17.05 7.89
C THR A 242 -7.54 -15.81 8.68
N CYS A 243 -8.40 -15.99 9.68
CA CYS A 243 -8.77 -14.93 10.60
C CYS A 243 -7.64 -14.77 11.63
N LEU A 244 -7.02 -13.61 11.71
CA LEU A 244 -5.92 -13.38 12.66
C LEU A 244 -6.42 -13.04 14.07
N ASN A 245 -7.70 -12.68 14.21
CA ASN A 245 -8.33 -12.38 15.50
C ASN A 245 -8.21 -13.56 16.50
N LYS A 246 -8.16 -14.80 16.01
CA LYS A 246 -8.00 -16.00 16.85
C LYS A 246 -6.70 -16.02 17.65
N PHE A 247 -5.71 -15.23 17.25
CA PHE A 247 -4.45 -15.03 17.97
C PHE A 247 -4.45 -13.78 18.86
N GLY A 248 -5.62 -13.16 19.09
CA GLY A 248 -5.75 -11.86 19.74
C GLY A 248 -5.30 -10.68 18.87
N PHE A 249 -5.05 -10.91 17.57
CA PHE A 249 -4.57 -9.89 16.65
C PHE A 249 -5.76 -9.16 16.01
N THR A 250 -6.24 -8.12 16.71
CA THR A 250 -7.34 -7.26 16.28
C THR A 250 -6.93 -5.80 16.29
N LEU A 251 -7.60 -4.98 15.48
CA LEU A 251 -7.44 -3.53 15.55
C LEU A 251 -7.95 -3.00 16.91
N PRO A 252 -7.28 -1.98 17.48
CA PRO A 252 -7.70 -1.39 18.77
C PRO A 252 -9.14 -0.89 18.79
N GLN A 253 -9.63 -0.46 17.63
CA GLN A 253 -11.01 -0.02 17.42
C GLN A 253 -11.42 -0.25 15.96
N PRO A 254 -12.73 -0.38 15.67
CA PRO A 254 -13.22 -0.43 14.30
C PRO A 254 -12.86 0.83 13.51
N VAL A 255 -12.27 0.66 12.33
CA VAL A 255 -11.79 1.78 11.48
C VAL A 255 -11.96 1.47 9.99
N CYS A 256 -12.27 2.49 9.21
CA CYS A 256 -12.30 2.46 7.75
C CYS A 256 -11.54 3.67 7.17
N GLU A 257 -11.25 3.66 5.87
CA GLU A 257 -10.52 4.75 5.18
C GLU A 257 -9.12 5.02 5.77
N HIS A 258 -8.52 4.03 6.44
CA HIS A 258 -7.15 4.09 6.96
C HIS A 258 -6.15 3.51 5.97
N ASP A 259 -4.90 3.96 6.10
CA ASP A 259 -3.77 3.32 5.42
C ASP A 259 -3.17 2.22 6.29
N ALA A 260 -2.78 1.13 5.64
CA ALA A 260 -2.06 0.02 6.26
C ALA A 260 -0.82 -0.31 5.44
N LEU A 261 0.29 -0.60 6.12
CA LEU A 261 1.51 -1.13 5.50
C LEU A 261 2.13 -2.21 6.37
N ILE A 262 2.86 -3.14 5.75
CA ILE A 262 3.59 -4.19 6.45
C ILE A 262 5.05 -4.14 6.03
N THR A 263 5.94 -4.09 7.03
CA THR A 263 7.39 -4.15 6.80
C THR A 263 7.82 -5.57 6.43
N PHE A 264 8.96 -5.71 5.74
CA PHE A 264 9.55 -7.02 5.42
C PHE A 264 9.84 -7.88 6.67
N LYS A 265 9.99 -7.25 7.85
CA LYS A 265 10.17 -7.96 9.12
C LYS A 265 8.85 -8.56 9.66
N GLY A 266 7.70 -8.07 9.18
CA GLY A 266 6.37 -8.49 9.62
C GLY A 266 5.72 -7.56 10.64
N LYS A 267 6.24 -6.33 10.82
CA LYS A 267 5.57 -5.29 11.62
C LYS A 267 4.57 -4.56 10.74
N MET A 268 3.30 -4.59 11.13
CA MET A 268 2.22 -3.86 10.50
C MET A 268 2.11 -2.47 11.13
N TYR A 269 1.86 -1.46 10.31
CA TYR A 269 1.54 -0.10 10.73
C TYR A 269 0.20 0.30 10.12
N ILE A 270 -0.60 0.99 10.91
CA ILE A 270 -1.91 1.51 10.50
C ILE A 270 -1.97 2.97 10.91
N PHE A 271 -2.33 3.83 9.97
CA PHE A 271 -2.37 5.26 10.20
C PHE A 271 -3.71 5.86 9.82
N GLY A 272 -4.25 6.65 10.74
CA GLY A 272 -5.42 7.47 10.54
C GLY A 272 -6.70 6.69 10.24
N GLY A 273 -7.52 7.23 9.34
CA GLY A 273 -8.82 6.70 8.97
C GLY A 273 -9.98 7.37 9.71
N ARG A 274 -11.14 6.71 9.67
CA ARG A 274 -12.39 7.15 10.28
C ARG A 274 -12.97 6.10 11.20
N ILE A 275 -13.49 6.56 12.33
CA ILE A 275 -14.13 5.73 13.35
C ILE A 275 -15.50 6.29 13.71
N LYS A 276 -16.37 5.46 14.27
CA LYS A 276 -17.62 5.92 14.87
C LYS A 276 -17.36 6.52 16.25
N ASN A 277 -17.88 7.73 16.47
CA ASN A 277 -17.96 8.30 17.81
C ASN A 277 -19.18 7.74 18.58
N THR A 278 -19.39 8.22 19.81
CA THR A 278 -20.51 7.81 20.69
C THR A 278 -21.91 8.08 20.11
N ASN A 279 -22.01 8.94 19.10
CA ASN A 279 -23.27 9.31 18.43
C ASN A 279 -23.39 8.64 17.05
N ASP A 280 -22.64 7.55 16.80
CA ASP A 280 -22.61 6.82 15.52
C ASP A 280 -22.16 7.66 14.30
N ARG A 281 -21.53 8.82 14.52
CA ARG A 281 -20.99 9.66 13.45
C ARG A 281 -19.54 9.28 13.16
N LEU A 282 -19.19 9.24 11.87
CA LEU A 282 -17.81 9.08 11.44
C LEU A 282 -17.00 10.32 11.79
N ILE A 283 -15.89 10.13 12.50
CA ILE A 283 -14.89 11.15 12.80
C ILE A 283 -13.53 10.70 12.30
N GLU A 284 -12.70 11.66 11.89
CA GLU A 284 -11.34 11.42 11.41
C GLU A 284 -10.38 11.26 12.59
N ILE A 285 -9.42 10.37 12.42
CA ILE A 285 -8.31 10.16 13.35
C ILE A 285 -6.98 10.26 12.61
N ASN A 286 -5.93 10.62 13.33
CA ASN A 286 -4.56 10.72 12.81
C ASN A 286 -3.58 9.89 13.65
N THR A 287 -4.08 8.86 14.34
CA THR A 287 -3.30 8.01 15.22
C THR A 287 -2.53 6.96 14.41
N LEU A 288 -1.27 6.73 14.78
CA LEU A 288 -0.45 5.64 14.26
C LEU A 288 -0.47 4.46 15.24
N TYR A 289 -0.88 3.30 14.75
CA TYR A 289 -0.79 2.03 15.46
C TYR A 289 0.27 1.14 14.79
N SER A 290 0.92 0.29 15.58
CA SER A 290 1.79 -0.75 15.04
C SER A 290 1.65 -2.04 15.83
N SER A 291 1.75 -3.17 15.15
CA SER A 291 1.73 -4.49 15.78
C SER A 291 2.45 -5.52 14.93
N TRP A 292 2.97 -6.58 15.55
CA TRP A 292 3.69 -7.63 14.86
C TRP A 292 2.73 -8.72 14.38
N LEU A 293 2.74 -9.04 13.09
CA LEU A 293 1.92 -10.13 12.49
C LEU A 293 2.40 -11.53 12.87
N ARG A 294 3.65 -11.63 13.31
CA ARG A 294 4.31 -12.87 13.73
C ARG A 294 5.29 -12.55 14.84
N ILE A 295 5.77 -13.59 15.51
CA ILE A 295 6.86 -13.43 16.48
C ILE A 295 8.09 -12.86 15.74
N PRO A 296 8.55 -11.65 16.10
CA PRO A 296 9.70 -11.06 15.46
C PRO A 296 11.01 -11.66 15.98
N ARG A 297 12.14 -11.28 15.38
CA ARG A 297 13.45 -11.74 15.88
C ARG A 297 13.70 -11.14 17.26
N LEU A 298 14.45 -11.85 18.10
CA LEU A 298 14.83 -11.37 19.44
C LEU A 298 15.44 -9.97 19.39
N THR A 299 16.27 -9.67 18.38
CA THR A 299 16.86 -8.34 18.18
C THR A 299 15.82 -7.24 18.01
N ASP A 300 14.70 -7.52 17.32
CA ASP A 300 13.63 -6.55 17.12
C ASP A 300 12.80 -6.38 18.40
N ILE A 301 12.57 -7.46 19.17
CA ILE A 301 11.91 -7.41 20.49
C ILE A 301 12.74 -6.58 21.47
N CYS A 302 14.04 -6.86 21.55
CA CYS A 302 14.97 -6.11 22.38
C CYS A 302 14.97 -4.63 22.00
N TRP A 303 14.91 -4.30 20.71
CA TRP A 303 14.85 -2.92 20.27
C TRP A 303 13.54 -2.21 20.62
N ASP A 304 12.40 -2.90 20.49
CA ASP A 304 11.12 -2.38 20.96
C ASP A 304 11.15 -2.13 22.48
N ALA A 305 11.76 -3.02 23.26
CA ALA A 305 11.95 -2.84 24.70
C ALA A 305 12.85 -1.63 25.03
N VAL A 306 13.97 -1.49 24.33
CA VAL A 306 14.88 -0.35 24.51
C VAL A 306 14.17 0.98 24.24
N ASN A 307 13.41 1.10 23.15
CA ASN A 307 12.60 2.31 22.88
C ASN A 307 11.50 2.54 23.91
N HIS A 308 10.93 1.48 24.49
CA HIS A 308 9.90 1.60 25.51
C HIS A 308 10.46 2.17 26.83
N TYR A 309 11.60 1.65 27.29
CA TYR A 309 12.21 2.05 28.55
C TYR A 309 13.00 3.36 28.46
N TYR A 310 13.61 3.65 27.31
CA TYR A 310 14.42 4.85 27.08
C TYR A 310 13.74 5.74 26.04
N LYS A 311 12.82 6.60 26.50
CA LYS A 311 12.01 7.45 25.62
C LYS A 311 12.78 8.64 25.02
N ASP A 312 13.94 8.96 25.58
CA ASP A 312 14.82 10.06 25.17
C ASP A 312 15.93 9.62 24.19
N LEU A 313 15.95 8.36 23.74
CA LEU A 313 16.98 7.90 22.79
C LEU A 313 16.97 8.66 21.46
N ASN A 314 15.82 9.19 21.06
CA ASN A 314 15.69 10.02 19.87
C ASN A 314 16.38 11.39 20.02
N THR A 315 16.60 11.89 21.23
CA THR A 315 17.30 13.15 21.47
C THR A 315 18.81 12.99 21.66
N LYS A 316 19.30 11.75 21.80
CA LYS A 316 20.72 11.46 22.02
C LYS A 316 21.52 11.46 20.72
N THR A 317 22.74 11.95 20.77
CA THR A 317 23.74 11.83 19.71
C THR A 317 24.16 10.37 19.49
N ASP A 318 24.75 10.06 18.33
CA ASP A 318 25.27 8.72 18.04
C ASP A 318 26.31 8.28 19.08
N GLU A 319 27.18 9.20 19.51
CA GLU A 319 28.22 8.94 20.51
C GLU A 319 27.62 8.55 21.87
N GLU A 320 26.60 9.28 22.33
CA GLU A 320 25.88 8.94 23.56
C GLU A 320 25.21 7.56 23.48
N LEU A 321 24.65 7.20 22.32
CA LEU A 321 24.05 5.89 22.11
C LEU A 321 25.10 4.76 22.09
N PHE A 322 26.27 4.99 21.50
CA PHE A 322 27.37 4.03 21.54
C PHE A 322 27.92 3.86 22.97
N ASN A 323 27.99 4.93 23.75
CA ASN A 323 28.39 4.88 25.15
C ASN A 323 27.38 4.11 26.02
N LEU A 324 26.11 4.03 25.62
CA LEU A 324 25.10 3.14 26.22
C LEU A 324 25.27 1.66 25.82
N GLY A 325 26.24 1.34 24.95
CA GLY A 325 26.49 -0.02 24.47
C GLY A 325 25.55 -0.47 23.35
N LEU A 326 24.83 0.46 22.70
CA LEU A 326 23.91 0.09 21.62
C LEU A 326 24.68 -0.33 20.34
N PRO A 327 24.31 -1.46 19.70
CA PRO A 327 24.94 -1.93 18.48
C PRO A 327 24.89 -0.90 17.34
N VAL A 328 25.99 -0.83 16.56
CA VAL A 328 26.15 0.11 15.45
C VAL A 328 25.03 0.04 14.42
N ASN A 329 24.58 -1.15 14.07
CA ASN A 329 23.50 -1.36 13.12
C ASN A 329 22.15 -0.83 13.62
N ILE A 330 21.93 -0.82 14.93
CA ILE A 330 20.71 -0.30 15.56
C ILE A 330 20.75 1.23 15.58
N VAL A 331 21.85 1.81 16.09
CA VAL A 331 22.05 3.27 16.13
C VAL A 331 21.94 3.88 14.74
N LYS A 332 22.54 3.25 13.73
CA LYS A 332 22.48 3.73 12.34
C LYS A 332 21.14 3.48 11.63
N SER A 333 20.23 2.69 12.22
CA SER A 333 18.91 2.41 11.63
C SER A 333 17.82 3.37 12.08
N ARG A 334 18.13 4.29 13.01
CA ARG A 334 17.18 5.32 13.46
C ARG A 334 17.00 6.39 12.39
N CYS A 335 15.78 6.87 12.21
CA CYS A 335 15.54 8.14 11.54
C CYS A 335 15.81 9.24 12.58
N GLN A 336 16.77 10.13 12.32
CA GLN A 336 16.95 11.38 13.06
C GLN A 336 16.01 12.46 12.51
#